data_AF-A0A6A5VUN0-F1
#
_entry.id   AF-A0A6A5VUN0-F1
#
_cell.length_a   1.000
_cell.length_b   1.000
_cell.length_c   1.000
_cell.angle_alpha   90.00
_cell.angle_beta   90.00
_cell.angle_gamma   90.00
#
_symmetry.space_group_name_H-M   'P 1'
#
loop_
_entity.id
_entity.type
_entity.pdbx_description
1 polymer ?
#
loop_
_entity_poly.entity_id
_entity_poly.type
_entity_poly.pdbx_seq_one_letter_code
_entity_poly.pdbx_strand_id
1 'polypeptide(L)'
;MLALLHLFAAYTGARPCSLVDASDEEDTCAGESGPDEDILENDELMSILYEHVTIVAVKVQGRTRLGMCVTLIHTKGEDRKPQPKTFTMWQNKNPFLCPIAHMVAVGLHHDAFAATSIRDPEAILRARIPTRKTCIIFRWKKSKLKEPIFRELARVEGQASLVNCESGVQYHMIQT
;
A
#
# COMPACT_ATOMS: atom_id res chain seq x y z
N MET A 1 -5.82 -1.11 8.33
CA MET A 1 -5.00 -0.23 7.47
C MET A 1 -4.56 1.07 8.18
N LEU A 2 -5.40 1.71 9.01
CA LEU A 2 -5.07 2.98 9.70
C LEU A 2 -3.73 2.98 10.48
N ALA A 3 -3.40 1.90 11.19
CA ALA A 3 -2.12 1.81 11.92
C ALA A 3 -0.91 1.82 10.97
N LEU A 4 -1.00 1.17 9.81
CA LEU A 4 0.05 1.19 8.80
C LEU A 4 0.24 2.61 8.24
N LEU A 5 -0.85 3.33 8.01
CA LEU A 5 -0.83 4.72 7.52
C LEU A 5 -0.11 5.66 8.49
N HIS A 6 -0.47 5.59 9.78
CA HIS A 6 0.19 6.40 10.82
C HIS A 6 1.67 6.07 10.95
N LEU A 7 2.02 4.78 10.88
CA LEU A 7 3.41 4.36 10.91
C LEU A 7 4.18 4.87 9.67
N PHE A 8 3.58 4.83 8.48
CA PHE A 8 4.21 5.38 7.28
C PHE A 8 4.45 6.88 7.41
N ALA A 9 3.42 7.65 7.82
CA ALA A 9 3.54 9.09 8.05
C ALA A 9 4.65 9.41 9.09
N ALA A 10 4.74 8.65 10.18
CA ALA A 10 5.77 8.82 11.20
C ALA A 10 7.19 8.52 10.69
N TYR A 11 7.36 7.50 9.84
CA TYR A 11 8.67 7.09 9.33
C TYR A 11 9.16 7.95 8.15
N THR A 12 8.26 8.46 7.32
CA THR A 12 8.62 9.22 6.12
C THR A 12 8.49 10.73 6.29
N GLY A 13 7.78 11.18 7.33
CA GLY A 13 7.38 12.58 7.49
C GLY A 13 6.33 13.03 6.46
N ALA A 14 5.77 12.11 5.68
CA ALA A 14 4.71 12.41 4.73
C ALA A 14 3.41 12.75 5.48
N ARG A 15 2.61 13.64 4.88
CA ARG A 15 1.27 13.92 5.39
C ARG A 15 0.42 12.66 5.16
N PRO A 16 -0.41 12.23 6.12
CA PRO A 16 -1.28 11.07 5.92
C PRO A 16 -2.10 11.16 4.63
N CYS A 17 -2.64 12.34 4.29
CA CYS A 17 -3.41 12.54 3.05
C CYS A 17 -2.61 12.18 1.80
N SER A 18 -1.35 12.64 1.69
CA SER A 18 -0.50 12.35 0.52
C SER A 18 -0.09 10.86 0.36
N LEU A 19 -0.53 9.98 1.27
CA LEU A 19 -0.33 8.54 1.17
C LEU A 19 -1.60 7.81 0.71
N VAL A 20 -2.75 8.49 0.77
CA VAL A 20 -4.10 7.94 0.61
C VAL A 20 -4.85 8.59 -0.54
N ASP A 21 -4.49 9.83 -0.95
CA ASP A 21 -5.31 10.69 -1.81
C ASP A 21 -6.02 9.95 -2.95
N ALA A 22 -7.33 9.81 -2.75
CA ALA A 22 -8.32 9.83 -3.80
C ALA A 22 -8.42 11.28 -4.29
N SER A 23 -8.69 11.42 -5.58
CA SER A 23 -8.90 12.67 -6.32
C SER A 23 -9.42 13.87 -5.53
N ASP A 24 -8.91 15.05 -5.90
CA ASP A 24 -9.46 16.34 -5.47
C ASP A 24 -10.97 16.40 -5.78
N GLU A 25 -11.83 16.45 -4.76
CA GLU A 25 -13.07 17.19 -4.92
C GLU A 25 -12.65 18.67 -5.07
N GLU A 26 -12.68 19.19 -6.29
CA GLU A 26 -12.48 20.62 -6.52
C GLU A 26 -13.51 21.42 -5.72
N ASP A 27 -13.02 22.31 -4.84
CA ASP A 27 -13.78 23.40 -4.23
C ASP A 27 -14.39 24.28 -5.34
N THR A 28 -15.55 23.89 -5.86
CA THR A 28 -16.26 24.68 -6.88
C THR A 28 -17.09 25.75 -6.18
N CYS A 29 -16.48 26.90 -5.97
CA CYS A 29 -17.22 28.13 -5.67
C CYS A 29 -18.07 28.52 -6.90
N ALA A 30 -19.36 28.19 -6.87
CA ALA A 30 -20.50 28.77 -7.61
C ALA A 30 -20.24 29.35 -9.02
N GLY A 31 -20.74 28.64 -10.05
CA GLY A 31 -21.02 29.19 -11.39
C GLY A 31 -21.88 28.22 -12.20
N GLU A 32 -23.07 28.64 -12.61
CA GLU A 32 -24.13 27.82 -13.21
C GLU A 32 -23.89 27.43 -14.69
N SER A 33 -24.40 26.24 -15.06
CA SER A 33 -25.00 25.83 -16.35
C SER A 33 -24.19 24.95 -17.33
N GLY A 34 -24.70 23.73 -17.56
CA GLY A 34 -24.53 22.91 -18.78
C GLY A 34 -24.60 21.39 -18.53
N PRO A 35 -25.53 20.62 -19.13
CA PRO A 35 -25.52 19.17 -19.06
C PRO A 35 -24.85 18.60 -20.31
N ASP A 36 -23.61 18.13 -20.18
CA ASP A 36 -23.02 17.19 -21.13
C ASP A 36 -22.24 16.13 -20.34
N GLU A 37 -22.62 14.88 -20.57
CA GLU A 37 -22.02 13.68 -20.02
C GLU A 37 -20.59 13.51 -20.55
N ASP A 38 -19.61 13.87 -19.72
CA ASP A 38 -18.28 13.25 -19.76
C ASP A 38 -17.97 12.78 -18.35
N ILE A 39 -18.25 11.49 -18.09
CA ILE A 39 -17.70 10.80 -16.94
C ILE A 39 -16.19 10.88 -17.12
N LEU A 40 -15.52 11.75 -16.37
CA LEU A 40 -14.07 11.79 -16.27
C LEU A 40 -13.63 10.50 -15.58
N GLU A 41 -13.55 9.43 -16.37
CA GLU A 41 -12.70 8.30 -16.09
C GLU A 41 -11.29 8.83 -15.89
N ASN A 42 -10.68 8.43 -14.77
CA ASN A 42 -9.28 8.64 -14.42
C ASN A 42 -8.98 9.82 -13.46
N ASP A 43 -9.71 9.83 -12.35
CA ASP A 43 -9.14 10.27 -11.08
C ASP A 43 -7.90 9.42 -10.76
N GLU A 44 -6.72 9.91 -11.14
CA GLU A 44 -5.45 9.23 -10.94
C GLU A 44 -5.15 9.17 -9.43
N LEU A 45 -5.50 8.05 -8.80
CA LEU A 45 -5.24 7.77 -7.39
C LEU A 45 -3.75 8.01 -7.05
N MET A 46 -3.44 9.08 -6.31
CA MET A 46 -2.08 9.44 -5.88
C MET A 46 -1.66 8.66 -4.63
N SER A 47 -2.09 7.39 -4.51
CA SER A 47 -1.82 6.52 -3.36
C SER A 47 -0.54 5.69 -3.54
N ILE A 48 0.03 5.24 -2.43
CA ILE A 48 1.12 4.25 -2.47
C ILE A 48 0.59 2.92 -3.02
N LEU A 49 1.19 2.48 -4.13
CA LEU A 49 0.95 1.19 -4.77
C LEU A 49 1.88 0.10 -4.23
N TYR A 50 1.52 -1.17 -4.44
CA TYR A 50 2.38 -2.29 -4.05
C TYR A 50 3.76 -2.25 -4.71
N GLU A 51 3.88 -1.80 -5.96
CA GLU A 51 5.18 -1.69 -6.63
C GLU A 51 6.14 -0.69 -5.98
N HIS A 52 5.62 0.28 -5.23
CA HIS A 52 6.42 1.24 -4.48
C HIS A 52 6.99 0.69 -3.18
N VAL A 53 6.56 -0.51 -2.75
CA VAL A 53 6.98 -1.15 -1.51
C VAL A 53 7.77 -2.42 -1.81
N THR A 54 8.97 -2.55 -1.24
CA THR A 54 9.77 -3.78 -1.31
C THR A 54 10.04 -4.30 0.09
N ILE A 55 9.66 -5.54 0.38
CA ILE A 55 10.04 -6.23 1.62
C ILE A 55 11.21 -7.16 1.32
N VAL A 56 12.26 -7.08 2.14
CA VAL A 56 13.49 -7.85 1.95
C VAL A 56 14.07 -8.35 3.26
N ALA A 57 14.41 -9.63 3.32
CA ALA A 57 15.29 -10.17 4.35
C ALA A 57 16.73 -10.13 3.82
N VAL A 58 17.66 -9.55 4.57
CA VAL A 58 19.09 -9.45 4.18
C VAL A 58 19.99 -10.03 5.27
N LYS A 59 21.13 -10.62 4.92
CA LYS A 59 22.17 -11.00 5.88
C LYS A 59 23.07 -9.80 6.16
N VAL A 60 23.12 -9.37 7.41
CA VAL A 60 24.07 -8.37 7.93
C VAL A 60 24.91 -9.02 9.01
N GLN A 61 26.23 -9.10 8.81
CA GLN A 61 27.16 -9.69 9.79
C GLN A 61 26.74 -11.10 10.25
N GLY A 62 26.32 -11.95 9.30
CA GLY A 62 25.88 -13.31 9.58
C GLY A 62 24.47 -13.44 10.17
N ARG A 63 23.79 -12.34 10.50
CA ARG A 63 22.43 -12.33 11.04
C ARG A 63 21.42 -11.90 9.98
N THR A 64 20.24 -12.51 9.98
CA THR A 64 19.15 -12.07 9.10
C THR A 64 18.48 -10.83 9.69
N ARG A 65 18.29 -9.79 8.89
CA ARG A 65 17.52 -8.59 9.21
C ARG A 65 16.42 -8.40 8.17
N LEU A 66 15.21 -8.14 8.63
CA LEU A 66 14.09 -7.81 7.77
C LEU A 66 13.97 -6.29 7.62
N GLY A 67 13.93 -5.84 6.38
CA GLY A 67 13.78 -4.44 5.99
C GLY A 67 12.66 -4.26 4.98
N MET A 68 12.20 -3.03 4.87
CA MET A 68 11.22 -2.60 3.88
C MET A 68 11.65 -1.26 3.30
N CYS A 69 11.61 -1.15 1.98
CA CYS A 69 11.82 0.09 1.26
C CYS A 69 10.48 0.60 0.75
N VAL A 70 10.20 1.89 0.94
CA VAL A 70 9.00 2.55 0.43
C VAL A 70 9.45 3.75 -0.39
N THR A 71 9.07 3.79 -1.67
CA THR A 71 9.36 4.93 -2.56
C THR A 71 8.13 5.81 -2.64
N LEU A 72 8.26 7.06 -2.17
CA LEU A 72 7.24 8.08 -2.37
C LEU A 72 7.48 8.73 -3.73
N ILE A 73 6.51 8.58 -4.63
CA ILE A 73 6.54 9.18 -5.97
C ILE A 73 5.67 10.44 -6.07
N HIS A 74 4.64 10.58 -5.23
CA HIS A 74 3.74 11.73 -5.23
C HIS A 74 4.08 12.65 -4.05
N THR A 75 5.06 13.53 -4.22
CA THR A 75 5.44 14.49 -3.18
C THR A 75 5.17 15.94 -3.62
N LYS A 76 4.96 16.86 -2.67
CA LYS A 76 4.68 18.27 -3.00
C LYS A 76 5.80 18.85 -3.88
N GLY A 77 5.45 19.30 -5.07
CA GLY A 77 6.39 19.87 -6.04
C GLY A 77 7.03 18.86 -7.00
N GLU A 78 6.62 17.59 -6.95
CA GLU A 78 7.05 16.54 -7.87
C GLU A 78 6.70 16.89 -9.32
N ASP A 79 5.49 17.41 -9.58
CA ASP A 79 5.01 17.75 -10.93
C ASP A 79 5.91 18.77 -11.63
N ARG A 80 6.59 19.62 -10.84
CA ARG A 80 7.56 20.58 -11.35
C ARG A 80 8.94 19.96 -11.57
N LYS A 81 9.38 19.06 -10.69
CA LYS A 81 10.66 18.36 -10.80
C LYS A 81 10.60 17.02 -10.05
N PRO A 82 10.47 15.89 -10.78
CA PRO A 82 10.37 14.60 -10.14
C PRO A 82 11.61 14.24 -9.33
N GLN A 83 11.44 13.98 -8.03
CA GLN A 83 12.45 13.47 -7.13
C GLN A 83 11.84 12.39 -6.21
N PRO A 84 11.68 11.16 -6.72
CA PRO A 84 11.24 10.03 -5.91
C PRO A 84 12.13 9.84 -4.68
N LYS A 85 11.51 9.68 -3.51
CA LYS A 85 12.23 9.48 -2.24
C LYS A 85 11.98 8.10 -1.69
N THR A 86 13.05 7.30 -1.56
CA THR A 86 12.99 5.96 -0.97
C THR A 86 13.41 5.98 0.50
N PHE A 87 12.52 5.53 1.37
CA PHE A 87 12.74 5.37 2.80
C PHE A 87 12.97 3.91 3.14
N THR A 88 13.97 3.61 3.96
CA THR A 88 14.26 2.25 4.43
C THR A 88 13.88 2.11 5.90
N MET A 89 13.04 1.13 6.20
CA MET A 89 12.55 0.81 7.53
C MET A 89 13.04 -0.59 7.92
N TRP A 90 13.48 -0.76 9.17
CA TRP A 90 13.89 -2.06 9.70
C TRP A 90 12.83 -2.62 10.65
N GLN A 91 12.76 -3.94 10.76
CA GLN A 91 11.84 -4.62 11.66
C GLN A 91 12.00 -4.13 13.10
N ASN A 92 10.90 -3.67 13.69
CA ASN A 92 10.83 -3.29 15.09
C ASN A 92 10.55 -4.53 15.96
N LYS A 93 11.13 -4.57 17.17
CA LYS A 93 10.86 -5.62 18.15
C LYS A 93 9.40 -5.60 18.63
N ASN A 94 8.80 -4.41 18.71
CA ASN A 94 7.39 -4.25 19.02
C ASN A 94 6.57 -4.34 17.71
N PRO A 95 5.74 -5.38 17.51
CA PRO A 95 4.96 -5.54 16.29
C PRO A 95 3.96 -4.39 16.07
N PHE A 96 3.43 -3.79 17.14
CA PHE A 96 2.52 -2.64 17.06
C PHE A 96 3.20 -1.38 16.48
N LEU A 97 4.52 -1.28 16.61
CA LEU A 97 5.33 -0.17 16.07
C LEU A 97 6.15 -0.60 14.85
N CYS A 98 5.79 -1.73 14.23
CA CYS A 98 6.54 -2.31 13.11
C CYS A 98 5.76 -2.12 11.80
N PRO A 99 6.15 -1.15 10.93
CA PRO A 99 5.50 -0.96 9.63
C PRO A 99 5.53 -2.24 8.78
N ILE A 100 6.62 -3.01 8.89
CA ILE A 100 6.78 -4.26 8.13
C ILE A 100 5.76 -5.32 8.58
N ALA A 101 5.50 -5.45 9.89
CA ALA A 101 4.50 -6.41 10.39
C ALA A 101 3.11 -6.07 9.89
N HIS A 102 2.77 -4.78 9.86
CA HIS A 102 1.51 -4.29 9.34
C HIS A 102 1.40 -4.48 7.83
N MET A 103 2.47 -4.22 7.08
CA MET A 103 2.51 -4.44 5.63
C MET A 103 2.37 -5.92 5.28
N VAL A 104 2.99 -6.82 6.05
CA VAL A 104 2.83 -8.27 5.89
C VAL A 104 1.38 -8.69 6.14
N ALA A 105 0.75 -8.18 7.20
CA ALA A 105 -0.64 -8.46 7.49
C ALA A 105 -1.58 -7.98 6.36
N VAL A 106 -1.37 -6.77 5.83
CA VAL A 106 -2.12 -6.24 4.68
C VAL A 106 -1.90 -7.10 3.44
N GLY A 107 -0.64 -7.44 3.12
CA GLY A 107 -0.31 -8.28 1.97
C GLY A 107 -0.90 -9.68 2.04
N LEU A 108 -0.98 -10.29 3.23
CA LEU A 108 -1.66 -11.58 3.44
C LEU A 108 -3.17 -11.44 3.29
N HIS A 109 -3.76 -10.40 3.89
CA HIS A 109 -5.19 -10.11 3.78
C HIS A 109 -5.63 -9.88 2.33
N HIS A 110 -4.80 -9.23 1.51
CA HIS A 110 -5.09 -8.96 0.10
C HIS A 110 -4.63 -10.09 -0.84
N ASP A 111 -4.14 -11.21 -0.31
CA ASP A 111 -3.54 -12.30 -1.08
C ASP A 111 -2.52 -11.79 -2.12
N ALA A 112 -1.64 -10.89 -1.67
CA ALA A 112 -0.77 -10.10 -2.54
C ALA A 112 0.62 -10.70 -2.79
N PHE A 113 1.04 -11.69 -2.00
CA PHE A 113 2.36 -12.32 -2.17
C PHE A 113 2.38 -13.30 -3.34
N ALA A 114 3.41 -13.23 -4.18
CA ALA A 114 3.55 -14.10 -5.35
C ALA A 114 3.86 -15.55 -5.00
N ALA A 115 4.58 -15.79 -3.89
CA ALA A 115 4.94 -17.13 -3.47
C ALA A 115 3.76 -17.77 -2.73
N THR A 116 3.22 -18.85 -3.29
CA THR A 116 2.07 -19.60 -2.73
C THR A 116 2.36 -20.26 -1.37
N SER A 117 3.64 -20.36 -0.99
CA SER A 117 4.11 -20.82 0.31
C SER A 117 3.97 -19.78 1.43
N ILE A 118 3.77 -18.50 1.10
CA ILE A 118 3.58 -17.42 2.08
C ILE A 118 2.10 -17.38 2.45
N ARG A 119 1.74 -18.08 3.52
CA ARG A 119 0.36 -18.12 4.06
C ARG A 119 0.26 -17.65 5.50
N ASP A 120 1.41 -17.49 6.15
CA ASP A 120 1.52 -17.12 7.56
C ASP A 120 2.53 -15.98 7.71
N PRO A 121 2.29 -14.99 8.59
CA PRO A 121 3.19 -13.87 8.78
C PRO A 121 4.60 -14.28 9.22
N GLU A 122 4.77 -15.39 9.95
CA GLU A 122 6.08 -15.87 10.38
C GLU A 122 6.99 -16.25 9.21
N ALA A 123 6.41 -16.67 8.08
CA ALA A 123 7.17 -16.98 6.86
C ALA A 123 8.01 -15.81 6.37
N ILE A 124 7.60 -14.57 6.69
CA ILE A 124 8.32 -13.34 6.38
C ILE A 124 9.01 -12.79 7.63
N LEU A 125 8.27 -12.63 8.74
CA LEU A 125 8.76 -11.97 9.96
C LEU A 125 9.91 -12.71 10.64
N ARG A 126 10.02 -14.03 10.43
CA ARG A 126 11.09 -14.89 10.96
C ARG A 126 11.88 -15.59 9.85
N ALA A 127 11.82 -15.06 8.63
CA ALA A 127 12.47 -15.68 7.48
C ALA A 127 13.95 -15.97 7.73
N ARG A 128 14.37 -17.18 7.35
CA ARG A 128 15.78 -17.59 7.40
C ARG A 128 16.32 -17.59 5.98
N ILE A 129 17.40 -16.84 5.77
CA ILE A 129 18.05 -16.78 4.47
C ILE A 129 18.94 -18.02 4.29
N PRO A 130 18.72 -18.85 3.24
CA PRO A 130 19.55 -20.03 2.96
C PRO A 130 21.05 -19.69 2.95
N THR A 131 21.91 -20.63 3.36
CA THR A 131 23.36 -20.39 3.50
C THR A 131 23.99 -19.75 2.26
N ARG A 132 23.61 -20.22 1.07
CA ARG A 132 24.13 -19.75 -0.23
C ARG A 132 23.57 -18.40 -0.71
N LYS A 133 22.57 -17.83 -0.03
CA LYS A 133 21.96 -16.55 -0.39
C LYS A 133 22.35 -15.45 0.59
N THR A 134 22.41 -14.22 0.11
CA THR A 134 22.65 -13.00 0.90
C THR A 134 21.36 -12.28 1.26
N CYS A 135 20.29 -12.45 0.46
CA CYS A 135 18.97 -11.87 0.71
C CYS A 135 17.82 -12.71 0.14
N ILE A 136 16.60 -12.39 0.57
CA ILE A 136 15.33 -12.85 0.02
C ILE A 136 14.45 -11.61 -0.18
N ILE A 137 13.95 -11.40 -1.40
CA ILE A 137 12.94 -10.39 -1.70
C ILE A 137 11.58 -11.07 -1.70
N PHE A 138 10.63 -10.56 -0.92
CA PHE A 138 9.26 -11.05 -0.90
C PHE A 138 8.47 -10.30 -1.97
N ARG A 139 8.23 -10.98 -3.09
CA ARG A 139 7.61 -10.38 -4.28
C ARG A 139 6.09 -10.33 -4.16
N TRP A 140 5.52 -9.24 -4.63
CA TRP A 140 4.09 -9.12 -4.89
C TRP A 140 3.70 -9.88 -6.16
N LYS A 141 2.44 -10.31 -6.24
CA LYS A 141 1.83 -10.80 -7.49
C LYS A 141 1.84 -9.68 -8.53
N LYS A 142 2.05 -10.03 -9.80
CA LYS A 142 2.02 -9.06 -10.90
C LYS A 142 0.70 -8.30 -10.97
N SER A 143 -0.42 -8.99 -10.75
CA SER A 143 -1.76 -8.39 -10.71
C SER A 143 -1.96 -7.37 -9.58
N LYS A 144 -1.11 -7.38 -8.55
CA LYS A 144 -1.24 -6.46 -7.41
C LYS A 144 -0.40 -5.20 -7.53
N LEU A 145 0.56 -5.14 -8.45
CA LEU A 145 1.57 -4.09 -8.50
C LEU A 145 0.98 -2.68 -8.61
N LYS A 146 -0.09 -2.54 -9.38
CA LYS A 146 -0.80 -1.27 -9.62
C LYS A 146 -1.96 -1.01 -8.66
N GLU A 147 -2.26 -1.92 -7.74
CA GLU A 147 -3.32 -1.71 -6.77
C GLU A 147 -2.81 -0.83 -5.61
N PRO A 148 -3.61 0.14 -5.13
CA PRO A 148 -3.27 0.93 -3.96
C PRO A 148 -3.27 0.07 -2.69
N ILE A 149 -2.31 0.36 -1.80
CA ILE A 149 -2.18 -0.26 -0.47
C ILE A 149 -3.22 0.32 0.48
N PHE A 150 -3.40 1.64 0.46
CA PHE A 150 -4.41 2.34 1.24
C PHE A 150 -5.63 2.55 0.36
N ARG A 151 -6.72 1.83 0.64
CA ARG A 151 -8.00 2.00 -0.06
C ARG A 151 -8.98 2.70 0.85
N GLU A 152 -9.71 3.66 0.30
CA GLU A 152 -10.90 4.17 0.94
C GLU A 152 -12.05 3.16 0.80
N LEU A 153 -12.96 3.16 1.78
CA LEU A 153 -14.22 2.44 1.67
C LEU A 153 -15.15 3.33 0.86
N ALA A 154 -15.69 2.86 -0.26
CA ALA A 154 -16.80 3.60 -0.86
C ALA A 154 -17.98 3.52 0.10
N ARG A 155 -18.55 4.70 0.36
CA ARG A 155 -19.90 4.80 0.88
C ARG A 155 -20.84 4.65 -0.31
N VAL A 156 -21.27 3.43 -0.58
CA VAL A 156 -22.53 3.25 -1.29
C VAL A 156 -23.63 3.45 -0.25
N GLU A 157 -24.69 4.22 -0.55
CA GLU A 157 -25.74 4.59 0.41
C GLU A 157 -26.12 3.43 1.35
N GLY A 158 -25.76 3.57 2.63
CA GLY A 158 -26.08 2.61 3.69
C GLY A 158 -25.17 1.37 3.82
N GLN A 159 -24.19 1.14 2.94
CA GLN A 159 -23.28 -0.02 3.01
C GLN A 159 -21.83 0.34 2.64
N ALA A 160 -20.90 0.12 3.57
CA ALA A 160 -19.48 0.27 3.31
C ALA A 160 -18.94 -0.96 2.57
N SER A 161 -18.47 -0.78 1.35
CA SER A 161 -17.82 -1.83 0.55
C SER A 161 -16.43 -1.37 0.09
N LEU A 162 -15.47 -2.29 0.09
CA LEU A 162 -14.13 -2.04 -0.43
C LEU A 162 -14.22 -1.95 -1.96
N VAL A 163 -13.91 -0.79 -2.54
CA VAL A 163 -13.84 -0.65 -3.99
C VAL A 163 -12.54 -1.28 -4.47
N ASN A 164 -12.66 -2.33 -5.27
CA ASN A 164 -11.58 -2.77 -6.13
C ASN A 164 -11.82 -2.13 -7.49
N CYS A 165 -10.85 -1.33 -7.97
CA CYS A 165 -10.92 -0.71 -9.30
C CYS A 165 -10.79 -1.71 -10.46
N GLU A 166 -10.73 -3.02 -10.20
CA GLU A 166 -10.76 -4.04 -11.24
C GLU A 166 -11.80 -5.11 -10.88
N SER A 167 -12.77 -5.24 -11.78
CA SER A 167 -13.85 -6.25 -11.84
C SER A 167 -15.04 -6.07 -10.87
N GLY A 168 -16.20 -5.77 -11.48
CA GLY A 168 -17.52 -5.78 -10.86
C GLY A 168 -17.95 -7.20 -10.42
N VAL A 169 -17.37 -7.68 -9.33
CA VAL A 169 -17.81 -8.92 -8.67
C VAL A 169 -18.47 -8.58 -7.34
N GLN A 170 -19.79 -8.67 -7.35
CA GLN A 170 -20.66 -8.48 -6.20
C GLN A 170 -20.58 -9.72 -5.29
N TYR A 171 -20.09 -9.58 -4.06
CA TYR A 171 -20.17 -10.65 -3.06
C TYR A 171 -21.53 -10.59 -2.37
N HIS A 172 -22.31 -11.68 -2.47
CA HIS A 172 -23.50 -11.91 -1.62
C HIS A 172 -23.03 -12.30 -0.21
N MET A 173 -23.45 -11.54 0.81
CA MET A 173 -23.28 -11.95 2.21
C MET A 173 -24.35 -12.97 2.62
N ILE A 174 -23.89 -14.08 3.21
CA ILE A 174 -24.71 -15.00 4.00
C ILE A 174 -25.00 -14.28 5.33
N GLN A 175 -26.27 -14.02 5.61
CA GLN A 175 -26.73 -13.49 6.89
C GLN A 175 -26.62 -14.56 7.99
N THR A 176 -26.21 -14.14 9.19
CA THR A 176 -26.35 -14.93 10.43
C THR A 176 -27.52 -14.37 11.24
#